data_AF-A0A9X6R4H7-F1
#
_entry.id   AF-A0A9X6R4H7-F1
#
_cell.length_a   1.000
_cell.length_b   1.000
_cell.length_c   1.000
_cell.angle_alpha   90.00
_cell.angle_beta   90.00
_cell.angle_gamma   90.00
#
_symmetry.space_group_name_H-M   'P 1'
#
loop_
_entity.id
_entity.type
_entity.pdbx_description
1 polymer ?
#
loop_
_entity_poly.entity_id
_entity_poly.type
_entity_poly.pdbx_seq_one_letter_code
_entity_poly.pdbx_strand_id
1 'polypeptide(L)'
;MFHKALWMWNWKRGKYAALLFFFSSLYLLSLGYYRSAQMELDKYYELQEKGEQYYYFYTFSARDGNSFWLTVLIIALACLLIGWERSNQSNTLLMTMPFKRKHVFLSKWAFGSFCIVSSLLINWIIMYVIYRTTIHFDYQSFSPLHRYFLYAIVSYVAVYTAALCIGTFTGSIVSQVIFCIPWLLMGLTFIPLVYTFTLNHLEATDTKNNKLDQQLYEINQKTNIVVPIYRFSIDYNYQPDSRKRDNDPTTLRNPASHVYYSAKSMLVPIFYTIFYLLLGTYLYVRSPNENSQRIFIFQKHLKICIWGTTIYFSLLGGYKINQFYFLPNYYISLFLAGIITYVVLSRLTNYKVF
;
A
#
# COMPACT_ATOMS: atom_id res chain seq x y z
N MET A 1 3.63 -18.96 -20.84
CA MET A 1 3.00 -18.65 -22.14
C MET A 1 1.84 -17.70 -21.91
N PHE A 2 1.90 -16.53 -22.51
CA PHE A 2 0.88 -15.48 -22.39
C PHE A 2 -0.35 -15.90 -23.19
N HIS A 3 -1.47 -16.15 -22.53
CA HIS A 3 -2.72 -16.51 -23.21
C HIS A 3 -3.54 -15.25 -23.46
N LYS A 4 -3.65 -14.84 -24.73
CA LYS A 4 -4.47 -13.69 -25.16
C LYS A 4 -5.90 -13.76 -24.61
N ALA A 5 -6.48 -14.95 -24.57
CA ALA A 5 -7.82 -15.18 -24.03
C ALA A 5 -7.93 -14.81 -22.53
N LEU A 6 -6.97 -15.20 -21.70
CA LEU A 6 -6.95 -14.85 -20.27
C LEU A 6 -6.74 -13.35 -20.07
N TRP A 7 -5.93 -12.72 -20.92
CA TRP A 7 -5.74 -11.27 -20.88
C TRP A 7 -7.04 -10.52 -21.21
N MET A 8 -7.71 -10.89 -22.30
CA MET A 8 -9.00 -10.32 -22.69
C MET A 8 -10.07 -10.55 -21.63
N TRP A 9 -10.07 -11.73 -20.99
CA TRP A 9 -10.96 -12.04 -19.88
C TRP A 9 -10.77 -11.09 -18.70
N ASN A 10 -9.52 -10.93 -18.25
CA ASN A 10 -9.18 -10.03 -17.16
C ASN A 10 -9.51 -8.57 -17.51
N TRP A 11 -9.25 -8.13 -18.75
CA TRP A 11 -9.61 -6.79 -19.21
C TRP A 11 -11.13 -6.55 -19.18
N LYS A 12 -11.94 -7.46 -19.74
CA LYS A 12 -13.41 -7.27 -19.78
C LYS A 12 -14.03 -7.03 -18.41
N ARG A 13 -13.47 -7.63 -17.37
CA ARG A 13 -13.98 -7.57 -15.98
C ARG A 13 -13.29 -6.52 -15.12
N GLY A 14 -11.98 -6.39 -15.29
CA GLY A 14 -11.14 -5.49 -14.51
C GLY A 14 -10.97 -4.10 -15.11
N LYS A 15 -11.44 -3.83 -16.35
CA LYS A 15 -11.21 -2.55 -17.04
C LYS A 15 -11.66 -1.34 -16.21
N TYR A 16 -12.82 -1.40 -15.57
CA TYR A 16 -13.32 -0.25 -14.80
C TYR A 16 -12.48 0.00 -13.56
N ALA A 17 -12.05 -1.05 -12.87
CA ALA A 17 -11.14 -0.94 -11.73
C ALA A 17 -9.77 -0.38 -12.15
N ALA A 18 -9.22 -0.88 -13.26
CA ALA A 18 -7.95 -0.44 -13.81
C ALA A 18 -8.01 1.02 -14.28
N LEU A 19 -9.10 1.41 -14.97
CA LEU A 19 -9.33 2.79 -15.41
C LEU A 19 -9.54 3.73 -14.23
N LEU A 20 -10.30 3.31 -13.22
CA LEU A 20 -10.50 4.08 -12.00
C LEU A 20 -9.16 4.34 -11.31
N PHE A 21 -8.34 3.29 -11.12
CA PHE A 21 -6.98 3.45 -10.60
C PHE A 21 -6.15 4.42 -11.45
N PHE A 22 -6.21 4.27 -12.77
CA PHE A 22 -5.48 5.12 -13.71
C PHE A 22 -5.86 6.60 -13.57
N PHE A 23 -7.14 6.93 -13.69
CA PHE A 23 -7.63 8.30 -13.58
C PHE A 23 -7.42 8.90 -12.19
N SER A 24 -7.65 8.12 -11.13
CA SER A 24 -7.36 8.58 -9.77
C SER A 24 -5.87 8.85 -9.56
N SER A 25 -4.98 8.04 -10.13
CA SER A 25 -3.54 8.29 -10.04
C SER A 25 -3.11 9.56 -10.78
N LEU A 26 -3.68 9.80 -11.97
CA LEU A 26 -3.46 11.05 -12.72
C LEU A 26 -3.93 12.27 -11.93
N TYR A 27 -5.09 12.17 -11.29
CA TYR A 27 -5.63 13.25 -10.47
C TYR A 27 -4.77 13.54 -9.23
N LEU A 28 -4.43 12.50 -8.46
CA LEU A 28 -3.69 12.66 -7.21
C LEU A 28 -2.22 13.08 -7.42
N LEU A 29 -1.55 12.56 -8.47
CA LEU A 29 -0.13 12.82 -8.70
C LEU A 29 0.08 13.96 -9.70
N SER A 30 -0.26 13.74 -10.97
CA SER A 30 0.08 14.68 -12.04
C SER A 30 -0.69 15.99 -11.94
N LEU A 31 -2.02 15.94 -11.81
CA LEU A 31 -2.84 17.14 -11.69
C LEU A 31 -2.62 17.83 -10.34
N GLY A 32 -2.42 17.07 -9.27
CA GLY A 32 -2.00 17.62 -7.97
C GLY A 32 -0.70 18.43 -8.08
N TYR A 33 0.32 17.89 -8.76
CA TYR A 33 1.59 18.58 -8.96
C TYR A 33 1.44 19.84 -9.81
N TYR A 34 0.66 19.77 -10.90
CA TYR A 34 0.37 20.94 -11.73
C TYR A 34 -0.35 22.04 -10.95
N ARG A 35 -1.34 21.68 -10.13
CA ARG A 35 -2.07 22.64 -9.30
C ARG A 35 -1.16 23.34 -8.31
N SER A 36 -0.23 22.62 -7.69
CA SER A 36 0.78 23.23 -6.82
C SER A 36 1.69 24.19 -7.58
N ALA A 37 2.07 23.85 -8.82
CA ALA A 37 2.86 24.74 -9.68
C ALA A 37 2.12 26.05 -10.00
N GLN A 38 0.82 25.96 -10.31
CA GLN A 38 -0.01 27.14 -10.56
C GLN A 38 -0.14 28.02 -9.32
N MET A 39 -0.39 27.43 -8.15
CA MET A 39 -0.48 28.19 -6.90
C MET A 39 0.81 28.96 -6.59
N GLU A 40 1.98 28.36 -6.85
CA GLU A 40 3.27 29.04 -6.67
C GLU A 40 3.50 30.15 -7.71
N LEU A 41 3.04 29.94 -8.95
CA LEU A 41 3.09 30.96 -9.99
C LEU A 41 2.17 32.16 -9.68
N ASP A 42 0.96 31.91 -9.18
CA ASP A 42 0.02 32.97 -8.81
C ASP A 42 0.58 33.81 -7.65
N LYS A 43 1.17 33.17 -6.63
CA LYS A 43 1.88 33.85 -5.53
C LYS A 43 3.07 34.67 -6.03
N TYR A 44 3.80 34.16 -7.02
CA TYR A 44 4.92 34.87 -7.61
C TYR A 44 4.47 36.22 -8.20
N TYR A 45 3.40 36.21 -9.00
CA TYR A 45 2.87 37.45 -9.59
C TYR A 45 2.27 38.39 -8.53
N GLU A 46 1.53 37.86 -7.55
CA GLU A 46 0.94 38.68 -6.47
C GLU A 46 2.01 39.43 -5.66
N LEU A 47 3.10 38.75 -5.30
CA LEU A 47 4.19 39.38 -4.54
C LEU A 47 5.01 40.34 -5.41
N GLN A 48 5.15 40.04 -6.71
CA GLN A 48 5.79 40.94 -7.65
C GLN A 48 5.03 42.27 -7.79
N GLU A 49 3.69 42.23 -7.84
CA GLU A 49 2.86 43.45 -7.86
C GLU A 49 2.98 44.28 -6.57
N LYS A 50 3.12 43.63 -5.42
CA LYS A 50 3.30 44.29 -4.12
C LYS A 50 4.72 44.79 -3.87
N GLY A 51 5.67 44.47 -4.75
CA GLY A 51 7.09 44.79 -4.56
C GLY A 51 7.75 44.01 -3.41
N GLU A 52 7.15 42.89 -2.99
CA GLU A 52 7.63 42.05 -1.89
C GLU A 52 8.56 40.94 -2.40
N GLN A 53 9.36 40.37 -1.51
CA GLN A 53 10.24 39.25 -1.84
C GLN A 53 9.44 37.95 -1.99
N TYR A 54 9.64 37.25 -3.11
CA TYR A 54 9.05 35.94 -3.35
C TYR A 54 9.84 34.81 -2.69
N TYR A 55 9.12 33.94 -1.99
CA TYR A 55 9.63 32.72 -1.37
C TYR A 55 8.96 31.51 -2.02
N TYR A 56 9.75 30.66 -2.66
CA TYR A 56 9.22 29.44 -3.27
C TYR A 56 9.12 28.34 -2.22
N PHE A 57 7.93 27.75 -2.12
CA PHE A 57 7.68 26.64 -1.20
C PHE A 57 6.90 25.52 -1.90
N TYR A 58 7.48 24.32 -1.90
CA TYR A 58 6.80 23.13 -2.40
C TYR A 58 7.13 21.93 -1.53
N THR A 59 6.09 21.32 -0.97
CA THR A 59 6.20 20.05 -0.26
C THR A 59 5.52 18.93 -1.04
N PHE A 60 6.19 17.80 -1.12
CA PHE A 60 5.60 16.56 -1.59
C PHE A 60 5.81 15.50 -0.52
N SER A 61 4.75 15.25 0.23
CA SER A 61 4.71 14.17 1.20
C SER A 61 3.74 13.09 0.71
N ALA A 62 4.26 11.87 0.58
CA ALA A 62 3.47 10.70 0.29
C ALA A 62 2.43 10.41 1.40
N ARG A 63 2.63 10.97 2.60
CA ARG A 63 1.74 10.86 3.76
C ARG A 63 0.53 11.80 3.67
N ASP A 64 0.51 12.78 2.77
CA ASP A 64 -0.55 13.80 2.65
C ASP A 64 -1.83 13.27 1.98
N GLY A 65 -2.14 11.98 2.18
CA GLY A 65 -3.35 11.31 1.69
C GLY A 65 -3.19 10.62 0.35
N ASN A 66 -2.39 11.15 -0.58
CA ASN A 66 -2.25 10.62 -1.93
C ASN A 66 -1.85 9.13 -1.95
N SER A 67 -0.83 8.75 -1.18
CA SER A 67 -0.35 7.36 -1.20
C SER A 67 -1.31 6.40 -0.52
N PHE A 68 -2.03 6.86 0.50
CA PHE A 68 -3.05 6.07 1.19
C PHE A 68 -4.20 5.72 0.24
N TRP A 69 -4.74 6.72 -0.46
CA TRP A 69 -5.81 6.51 -1.43
C TRP A 69 -5.38 5.59 -2.57
N LEU A 70 -4.16 5.75 -3.08
CA LEU A 70 -3.62 4.83 -4.10
C LEU A 70 -3.50 3.39 -3.59
N THR A 71 -3.06 3.18 -2.34
CA THR A 71 -3.06 1.83 -1.72
C THR A 71 -4.46 1.25 -1.64
N VAL A 72 -5.47 2.03 -1.25
CA VAL A 72 -6.89 1.61 -1.23
C VAL A 72 -7.33 1.16 -2.61
N LEU A 73 -7.03 1.93 -3.65
CA LEU A 73 -7.42 1.61 -5.02
C LEU A 73 -6.73 0.35 -5.55
N ILE A 74 -5.47 0.10 -5.16
CA ILE A 74 -4.74 -1.12 -5.53
C ILE A 74 -5.36 -2.35 -4.85
N ILE A 75 -5.74 -2.24 -3.58
CA ILE A 75 -6.44 -3.31 -2.87
C ILE A 75 -7.79 -3.57 -3.55
N ALA A 76 -8.53 -2.51 -3.91
CA ALA A 76 -9.78 -2.63 -4.63
C ALA A 76 -9.60 -3.33 -5.99
N LEU A 77 -8.55 -3.00 -6.75
CA LEU A 77 -8.20 -3.68 -7.99
C LEU A 77 -7.97 -5.19 -7.79
N ALA A 78 -7.20 -5.58 -6.77
CA ALA A 78 -6.98 -6.98 -6.43
C ALA A 78 -8.27 -7.68 -6.01
N CYS A 79 -9.10 -7.03 -5.19
CA CYS A 79 -10.38 -7.56 -4.73
C CYS A 79 -11.38 -7.78 -5.88
N LEU A 80 -11.40 -6.89 -6.87
CA LEU A 80 -12.25 -7.04 -8.04
C LEU A 80 -11.75 -8.11 -9.02
N LEU A 81 -10.45 -8.37 -9.09
CA LEU A 81 -9.89 -9.38 -10.00
C LEU A 81 -10.03 -10.82 -9.52
N ILE A 82 -10.09 -11.05 -8.21
CA ILE A 82 -10.20 -12.40 -7.63
C ILE A 82 -11.40 -12.57 -6.68
N GLY A 83 -11.61 -11.63 -5.75
CA GLY A 83 -12.70 -11.68 -4.77
C GLY A 83 -14.06 -11.61 -5.44
N TRP A 84 -14.25 -10.66 -6.36
CA TRP A 84 -15.50 -10.53 -7.12
C TRP A 84 -15.79 -11.74 -8.02
N GLU A 85 -14.76 -12.34 -8.65
CA GLU A 85 -14.95 -13.53 -9.47
C GLU A 85 -15.45 -14.74 -8.68
N ARG A 86 -15.05 -14.82 -7.40
CA ARG A 86 -15.46 -15.86 -6.46
C ARG A 86 -16.85 -15.59 -5.87
N SER A 87 -17.20 -14.33 -5.62
CA SER A 87 -18.57 -13.95 -5.21
C SER A 87 -19.59 -14.24 -6.32
N ASN A 88 -19.31 -13.87 -7.57
CA ASN A 88 -20.26 -14.01 -8.69
C ASN A 88 -20.25 -15.39 -9.38
N GLN A 89 -19.70 -16.43 -8.75
CA GLN A 89 -19.55 -17.81 -9.28
C GLN A 89 -18.80 -17.94 -10.62
N SER A 90 -18.42 -16.84 -11.25
CA SER A 90 -17.75 -16.82 -12.55
C SER A 90 -16.39 -17.53 -12.58
N ASN A 91 -15.81 -17.78 -11.40
CA ASN A 91 -14.67 -18.66 -11.22
C ASN A 91 -14.97 -20.10 -11.71
N THR A 92 -16.20 -20.60 -11.61
CA THR A 92 -16.56 -21.93 -12.13
C THR A 92 -16.37 -21.98 -13.64
N LEU A 93 -16.85 -20.97 -14.38
CA LEU A 93 -16.69 -20.88 -15.82
C LEU A 93 -15.21 -20.78 -16.22
N LEU A 94 -14.43 -19.97 -15.51
CA LEU A 94 -12.99 -19.86 -15.75
C LEU A 94 -12.24 -21.18 -15.51
N MET A 95 -12.70 -21.97 -14.54
CA MET A 95 -12.10 -23.25 -14.17
C MET A 95 -12.48 -24.41 -15.11
N THR A 96 -13.55 -24.24 -15.90
CA THR A 96 -13.91 -25.19 -16.97
C THR A 96 -13.11 -24.96 -18.25
N MET A 97 -12.47 -23.80 -18.41
CA MET A 97 -11.60 -23.54 -19.56
C MET A 97 -10.36 -24.43 -19.53
N PRO A 98 -9.77 -24.80 -20.68
CA PRO A 98 -8.60 -25.67 -20.78
C PRO A 98 -7.29 -24.93 -20.40
N PHE A 99 -7.28 -24.20 -19.28
CA PHE A 99 -6.12 -23.49 -18.75
C PHE A 99 -5.68 -24.08 -17.42
N LYS A 100 -4.36 -24.21 -17.22
CA LYS A 100 -3.81 -24.57 -15.91
C LYS A 100 -4.08 -23.45 -14.92
N ARG A 101 -4.52 -23.79 -13.70
CA ARG A 101 -4.80 -22.84 -12.61
C ARG A 101 -3.64 -21.89 -12.31
N LYS A 102 -2.39 -22.38 -12.41
CA LYS A 102 -1.17 -21.56 -12.30
C LYS A 102 -1.16 -20.42 -13.31
N HIS A 103 -1.52 -20.68 -14.56
CA HIS A 103 -1.53 -19.65 -15.62
C HIS A 103 -2.67 -18.66 -15.44
N VAL A 104 -3.82 -19.09 -14.91
CA VAL A 104 -4.92 -18.20 -14.55
C VAL A 104 -4.49 -17.18 -13.50
N PHE A 105 -3.88 -17.65 -12.39
CA PHE A 105 -3.38 -16.76 -11.34
C PHE A 105 -2.28 -15.82 -11.84
N LEU A 106 -1.27 -16.36 -12.53
CA LEU A 106 -0.17 -15.55 -13.07
C LEU A 106 -0.66 -14.51 -14.08
N SER A 107 -1.69 -14.82 -14.86
CA SER A 107 -2.28 -13.84 -15.79
C SER A 107 -2.97 -12.70 -15.05
N LYS A 108 -3.62 -12.95 -13.91
CA LYS A 108 -4.22 -11.90 -13.06
C LYS A 108 -3.15 -11.01 -12.43
N TRP A 109 -2.10 -11.62 -11.90
CA TRP A 109 -0.97 -10.89 -11.37
C TRP A 109 -0.32 -10.02 -12.45
N ALA A 110 0.00 -10.59 -13.61
CA ALA A 110 0.60 -9.85 -14.72
C ALA A 110 -0.28 -8.69 -15.20
N PHE A 111 -1.59 -8.90 -15.28
CA PHE A 111 -2.54 -7.87 -15.68
C PHE A 111 -2.53 -6.66 -14.73
N GLY A 112 -2.72 -6.87 -13.43
CA GLY A 112 -2.75 -5.75 -12.48
C GLY A 112 -1.39 -5.10 -12.31
N SER A 113 -0.30 -5.87 -12.27
CA SER A 113 1.07 -5.33 -12.23
C SER A 113 1.35 -4.45 -13.46
N PHE A 114 0.94 -4.88 -14.64
CA PHE A 114 1.07 -4.09 -15.87
C PHE A 114 0.26 -2.79 -15.81
N CYS A 115 -0.98 -2.83 -15.31
CA CYS A 115 -1.80 -1.62 -15.13
C CYS A 115 -1.14 -0.64 -14.14
N ILE A 116 -0.64 -1.13 -13.00
CA ILE A 116 0.02 -0.30 -11.98
C ILE A 116 1.28 0.35 -12.55
N VAL A 117 2.17 -0.44 -13.14
CA VAL A 117 3.43 0.04 -13.72
C VAL A 117 3.15 1.06 -14.82
N SER A 118 2.25 0.75 -15.77
CA SER A 118 1.94 1.65 -16.88
C SER A 118 1.36 2.97 -16.40
N SER A 119 0.44 2.92 -15.43
CA SER A 119 -0.17 4.13 -14.84
C SER A 119 0.86 5.04 -14.19
N LEU A 120 1.78 4.47 -13.41
CA LEU A 120 2.81 5.24 -12.71
C LEU A 120 3.88 5.76 -13.67
N LEU A 121 4.24 5.01 -14.71
CA LEU A 121 5.15 5.48 -15.75
C LEU A 121 4.56 6.66 -16.54
N ILE A 122 3.28 6.60 -16.88
CA ILE A 122 2.59 7.71 -17.56
C ILE A 122 2.57 8.95 -16.64
N ASN A 123 2.23 8.78 -15.36
CA ASN A 123 2.28 9.88 -14.38
C ASN A 123 3.69 10.47 -14.24
N TRP A 124 4.72 9.62 -14.23
CA TRP A 124 6.10 10.07 -14.17
C TRP A 124 6.47 10.93 -15.38
N ILE A 125 6.08 10.52 -16.60
CA ILE A 125 6.31 11.31 -17.82
C ILE A 125 5.57 12.65 -17.74
N ILE A 126 4.29 12.64 -17.38
CA ILE A 126 3.47 13.87 -17.31
C ILE A 126 4.03 14.82 -16.24
N MET A 127 4.37 14.33 -15.06
CA MET A 127 4.99 15.15 -14.00
C MET A 127 6.34 15.72 -14.44
N TYR A 128 7.14 14.96 -15.19
CA TYR A 128 8.39 15.46 -15.73
C TYR A 128 8.15 16.59 -16.76
N VAL A 129 7.15 16.45 -17.63
CA VAL A 129 6.74 17.51 -18.55
C VAL A 129 6.29 18.75 -17.77
N ILE A 130 5.40 18.60 -16.78
CA ILE A 130 4.94 19.70 -15.92
C ILE A 130 6.14 20.41 -15.30
N TYR A 131 7.02 19.66 -14.65
CA TYR A 131 8.25 20.19 -14.06
C TYR A 131 9.08 21.03 -15.03
N ARG A 132 9.20 20.61 -16.30
CA ARG A 132 9.98 21.32 -17.33
C ARG A 132 9.27 22.57 -17.86
N THR A 133 7.95 22.63 -17.75
CA THR A 133 7.12 23.71 -18.33
C THR A 133 6.66 24.76 -17.32
N THR A 134 6.83 24.52 -16.01
CA THR A 134 6.33 25.41 -14.96
C THR A 134 7.47 26.04 -14.15
N ILE A 135 7.09 26.92 -13.21
CA ILE A 135 7.99 27.58 -12.25
C ILE A 135 8.89 26.59 -11.48
N HIS A 136 8.44 25.34 -11.30
CA HIS A 136 9.23 24.30 -10.65
C HIS A 136 10.58 24.05 -11.32
N PHE A 137 10.73 24.31 -12.64
CA PHE A 137 12.00 24.13 -13.31
C PHE A 137 13.10 24.97 -12.66
N ASP A 138 12.82 26.21 -12.30
CA ASP A 138 13.85 27.14 -11.83
C ASP A 138 14.24 26.89 -10.37
N TYR A 139 13.31 26.37 -9.56
CA TYR A 139 13.47 26.26 -8.10
C TYR A 139 13.62 24.83 -7.58
N GLN A 140 13.30 23.81 -8.36
CA GLN A 140 13.33 22.41 -7.94
C GLN A 140 14.26 21.57 -8.82
N SER A 141 14.79 20.48 -8.23
CA SER A 141 15.38 19.34 -8.94
C SER A 141 14.39 18.18 -8.99
N PHE A 142 14.27 17.52 -10.13
CA PHE A 142 13.35 16.38 -10.29
C PHE A 142 13.93 15.03 -9.78
N SER A 143 15.22 15.00 -9.40
CA SER A 143 15.94 13.78 -8.96
C SER A 143 15.21 12.99 -7.86
N PRO A 144 14.70 13.62 -6.79
CA PRO A 144 13.97 12.89 -5.74
C PRO A 144 12.65 12.28 -6.23
N LEU A 145 11.96 12.92 -7.17
CA LEU A 145 10.71 12.39 -7.74
C LEU A 145 10.96 11.14 -8.60
N HIS A 146 12.10 11.03 -9.29
CA HIS A 146 12.49 9.76 -9.94
C HIS A 146 12.56 8.61 -8.91
N ARG A 147 13.13 8.87 -7.73
CA ARG A 147 13.23 7.88 -6.65
C ARG A 147 11.86 7.52 -6.10
N TYR A 148 10.97 8.51 -5.93
CA TYR A 148 9.59 8.25 -5.51
C TYR A 148 8.88 7.28 -6.44
N PHE A 149 8.91 7.51 -7.76
CA PHE A 149 8.22 6.64 -8.72
C PHE A 149 8.78 5.22 -8.73
N LEU A 150 10.10 5.05 -8.58
CA LEU A 150 10.70 3.73 -8.42
C LEU A 150 10.22 3.01 -7.15
N TYR A 151 10.19 3.71 -6.01
CA TYR A 151 9.70 3.15 -4.75
C TYR A 151 8.21 2.82 -4.83
N ALA A 152 7.42 3.72 -5.41
CA ALA A 152 5.99 3.57 -5.62
C ALA A 152 5.69 2.32 -6.46
N ILE A 153 6.32 2.15 -7.62
CA ILE A 153 6.10 0.99 -8.50
C ILE A 153 6.36 -0.32 -7.74
N VAL A 154 7.51 -0.42 -7.09
CA VAL A 154 7.94 -1.67 -6.43
C VAL A 154 7.08 -1.99 -5.21
N SER A 155 6.78 -1.00 -4.37
CA SER A 155 5.91 -1.20 -3.20
C SER A 155 4.44 -1.44 -3.58
N TYR A 156 3.91 -0.74 -4.59
CA TYR A 156 2.52 -0.93 -5.01
C TYR A 156 2.29 -2.29 -5.71
N VAL A 157 3.25 -2.78 -6.49
CA VAL A 157 3.20 -4.15 -7.02
C VAL A 157 3.26 -5.17 -5.88
N ALA A 158 4.05 -4.94 -4.85
CA ALA A 158 4.11 -5.82 -3.68
C ALA A 158 2.78 -5.85 -2.92
N VAL A 159 2.17 -4.69 -2.66
CA VAL A 159 0.85 -4.57 -2.03
C VAL A 159 -0.22 -5.28 -2.87
N TYR A 160 -0.24 -5.06 -4.18
CA TYR A 160 -1.15 -5.74 -5.09
C TYR A 160 -0.99 -7.27 -5.04
N THR A 161 0.25 -7.74 -5.05
CA THR A 161 0.57 -9.18 -5.00
C THR A 161 0.14 -9.80 -3.68
N ALA A 162 0.34 -9.10 -2.56
CA ALA A 162 -0.13 -9.52 -1.24
C ALA A 162 -1.66 -9.57 -1.19
N ALA A 163 -2.35 -8.54 -1.71
CA ALA A 163 -3.81 -8.49 -1.77
C ALA A 163 -4.39 -9.62 -2.64
N LEU A 164 -3.76 -9.93 -3.78
CA LEU A 164 -4.10 -11.09 -4.59
C LEU A 164 -3.90 -12.40 -3.84
N CYS A 165 -2.79 -12.54 -3.11
CA CYS A 165 -2.49 -13.73 -2.31
C CYS A 165 -3.56 -13.95 -1.22
N ILE A 166 -3.97 -12.89 -0.52
CA ILE A 166 -5.10 -12.94 0.43
C ILE A 166 -6.35 -13.46 -0.26
N GLY A 167 -6.62 -12.92 -1.44
CA GLY A 167 -7.69 -13.35 -2.33
C GLY A 167 -7.65 -14.81 -2.77
N THR A 168 -6.55 -15.56 -2.55
CA THR A 168 -6.46 -16.99 -2.91
C THR A 168 -7.03 -17.92 -1.84
N PHE A 169 -7.03 -17.52 -0.57
CA PHE A 169 -7.58 -18.31 0.54
C PHE A 169 -8.94 -17.78 1.04
N THR A 170 -9.29 -16.53 0.72
CA THR A 170 -10.62 -15.97 0.97
C THR A 170 -11.60 -16.32 -0.14
N GLY A 171 -12.87 -16.57 0.22
CA GLY A 171 -13.89 -17.04 -0.73
C GLY A 171 -14.83 -15.96 -1.27
N SER A 172 -14.77 -14.73 -0.78
CA SER A 172 -15.61 -13.62 -1.23
C SER A 172 -14.85 -12.29 -1.30
N ILE A 173 -15.43 -11.31 -1.98
CA ILE A 173 -14.87 -9.94 -2.01
C ILE A 173 -14.83 -9.32 -0.60
N VAL A 174 -15.88 -9.50 0.19
CA VAL A 174 -16.00 -8.93 1.54
C VAL A 174 -14.92 -9.50 2.46
N SER A 175 -14.74 -10.83 2.45
CA SER A 175 -13.70 -11.47 3.25
C SER A 175 -12.31 -10.96 2.85
N GLN A 176 -12.00 -10.88 1.55
CA GLN A 176 -10.72 -10.36 1.07
C GLN A 176 -10.44 -8.93 1.57
N VAL A 177 -11.43 -8.04 1.49
CA VAL A 177 -11.30 -6.64 1.95
C VAL A 177 -11.02 -6.57 3.45
N ILE A 178 -11.76 -7.33 4.27
CA ILE A 178 -11.58 -7.35 5.74
C ILE A 178 -10.15 -7.76 6.11
N PHE A 179 -9.57 -8.74 5.41
CA PHE A 179 -8.19 -9.16 5.66
C PHE A 179 -7.14 -8.18 5.12
N CYS A 180 -7.42 -7.48 4.02
CA CYS A 180 -6.49 -6.53 3.44
C CYS A 180 -6.37 -5.24 4.25
N ILE A 181 -7.44 -4.76 4.90
CA ILE A 181 -7.46 -3.46 5.60
C ILE A 181 -6.38 -3.40 6.70
N PRO A 182 -6.36 -4.28 7.72
CA PRO A 182 -5.31 -4.31 8.73
C PRO A 182 -3.90 -4.46 8.16
N TRP A 183 -3.75 -5.41 7.25
CA TRP A 183 -2.44 -5.88 6.83
C TRP A 183 -1.76 -4.92 5.86
N LEU A 184 -2.51 -4.37 4.90
CA LEU A 184 -1.97 -3.62 3.78
C LEU A 184 -2.24 -2.11 3.86
N LEU A 185 -3.35 -1.65 4.44
CA LEU A 185 -3.58 -0.20 4.60
C LEU A 185 -2.86 0.36 5.81
N MET A 186 -2.94 -0.34 6.94
CA MET A 186 -2.27 0.10 8.16
C MET A 186 -0.81 -0.36 8.23
N GLY A 187 -0.38 -1.27 7.34
CA GLY A 187 0.94 -1.88 7.37
C GLY A 187 1.20 -2.68 8.66
N LEU A 188 0.13 -3.10 9.34
CA LEU A 188 0.18 -3.85 10.59
C LEU A 188 0.35 -5.34 10.26
N THR A 189 1.55 -5.70 9.82
CA THR A 189 1.90 -7.12 9.72
C THR A 189 2.01 -7.74 11.11
N PHE A 190 2.14 -9.06 11.18
CA PHE A 190 2.25 -9.76 12.46
C PHE A 190 3.42 -9.26 13.32
N ILE A 191 4.53 -8.84 12.70
CA ILE A 191 5.74 -8.37 13.38
C ILE A 191 5.49 -7.10 14.23
N PRO A 192 4.99 -5.97 13.68
CA PRO A 192 4.65 -4.79 14.47
C PRO A 192 3.61 -5.05 15.57
N LEU A 193 2.66 -5.96 15.35
CA LEU A 193 1.66 -6.29 16.36
C LEU A 193 2.27 -7.07 17.55
N VAL A 194 3.10 -8.06 17.27
CA VAL A 194 3.87 -8.77 18.31
C VAL A 194 4.83 -7.80 19.00
N TYR A 195 5.45 -6.87 18.26
CA TYR A 195 6.30 -5.82 18.82
C TYR A 195 5.55 -4.97 19.85
N THR A 196 4.36 -4.45 19.52
CA THR A 196 3.57 -3.67 20.47
C THR A 196 3.15 -4.49 21.68
N PHE A 197 2.84 -5.78 21.49
CA PHE A 197 2.60 -6.69 22.61
C PHE A 197 3.82 -6.81 23.53
N THR A 198 5.00 -7.06 22.97
CA THR A 198 6.25 -7.22 23.74
C THR A 198 6.62 -5.93 24.46
N LEU A 199 6.52 -4.77 23.80
CA LEU A 199 6.80 -3.48 24.43
C LEU A 199 5.91 -3.21 25.63
N ASN A 200 4.59 -3.35 25.46
CA ASN A 200 3.65 -3.09 26.55
C ASN A 200 3.89 -4.03 27.74
N HIS A 201 4.34 -5.27 27.47
CA HIS A 201 4.68 -6.22 28.51
C HIS A 201 6.01 -5.88 29.24
N LEU A 202 7.03 -5.46 28.50
CA LEU A 202 8.32 -5.05 29.08
C LEU A 202 8.22 -3.72 29.84
N GLU A 203 7.42 -2.77 29.34
CA GLU A 203 7.13 -1.50 30.01
C GLU A 203 6.46 -1.72 31.38
N ALA A 204 5.57 -2.72 31.48
CA ALA A 204 4.99 -3.14 32.77
C ALA A 204 5.98 -3.81 33.73
N THR A 205 7.15 -4.23 33.24
CA THR A 205 8.19 -4.91 34.03
C THR A 205 9.31 -3.93 34.46
N ASP A 206 9.10 -2.62 34.31
CA ASP A 206 9.99 -1.50 34.70
C ASP A 206 11.45 -1.63 34.19
N THR A 207 11.67 -2.45 33.17
CA THR A 207 12.96 -2.72 32.54
C THR A 207 13.03 -1.91 31.25
N LYS A 208 13.01 -0.59 31.38
CA LYS A 208 13.06 0.34 30.26
C LYS A 208 14.44 0.30 29.58
N ASN A 209 14.57 -0.52 28.54
CA ASN A 209 15.76 -0.59 27.73
C ASN A 209 15.56 0.22 26.44
N ASN A 210 15.83 1.53 26.50
CA ASN A 210 15.71 2.46 25.37
C ASN A 210 16.44 1.96 24.09
N LYS A 211 17.51 1.16 24.25
CA LYS A 211 18.26 0.57 23.13
C LYS A 211 17.46 -0.53 22.42
N LEU A 212 16.73 -1.35 23.17
CA LEU A 212 15.86 -2.40 22.64
C LEU A 212 14.65 -1.78 21.93
N ASP A 213 14.07 -0.72 22.48
CA ASP A 213 12.97 0.03 21.87
C ASP A 213 13.36 0.62 20.50
N GLN A 214 14.54 1.25 20.44
CA GLN A 214 15.07 1.85 19.21
C GLN A 214 15.40 0.78 18.15
N GLN A 215 16.07 -0.31 18.55
CA GLN A 215 16.37 -1.43 17.64
C GLN A 215 15.11 -2.05 17.04
N LEU A 216 14.06 -2.22 17.86
CA LEU A 216 12.82 -2.82 17.40
C LEU A 216 11.97 -1.88 16.53
N TYR A 217 11.93 -0.57 16.84
CA TYR A 217 11.31 0.42 15.96
C TYR A 217 11.98 0.41 14.57
N GLU A 218 13.31 0.36 14.51
CA GLU A 218 14.04 0.26 13.25
C GLU A 218 13.71 -1.01 12.46
N ILE A 219 13.53 -2.16 13.14
CA ILE A 219 13.13 -3.40 12.47
C ILE A 219 11.74 -3.25 11.84
N ASN A 220 10.79 -2.64 12.54
CA ASN A 220 9.45 -2.39 11.98
C ASN A 220 9.51 -1.47 10.74
N GLN A 221 10.31 -0.40 10.81
CA GLN A 221 10.56 0.47 9.63
C GLN A 221 11.10 -0.32 8.44
N LYS A 222 12.05 -1.22 8.70
CA LYS A 222 12.73 -2.00 7.68
C LYS A 222 11.87 -3.14 7.13
N THR A 223 10.85 -3.59 7.84
CA THR A 223 10.05 -4.78 7.44
C THR A 223 8.72 -4.45 6.79
N ASN A 224 8.20 -3.23 6.95
CA ASN A 224 6.90 -2.87 6.40
C ASN A 224 6.97 -2.54 4.89
N ILE A 225 6.12 -3.20 4.10
CA ILE A 225 6.05 -3.12 2.63
C ILE A 225 5.77 -1.69 2.12
N VAL A 226 5.03 -0.91 2.90
CA VAL A 226 4.48 0.40 2.47
C VAL A 226 5.37 1.56 2.94
N VAL A 227 6.31 1.32 3.86
CA VAL A 227 7.22 2.34 4.42
C VAL A 227 7.99 3.14 3.35
N PRO A 228 8.57 2.53 2.29
CA PRO A 228 9.30 3.29 1.26
C PRO A 228 8.45 4.37 0.60
N ILE A 229 7.14 4.16 0.52
CA ILE A 229 6.19 5.14 0.00
C ILE A 229 5.75 6.08 1.12
N TYR A 230 5.17 5.58 2.21
CA TYR A 230 4.51 6.43 3.22
C TYR A 230 5.44 7.37 3.97
N ARG A 231 6.75 7.10 3.98
CA ARG A 231 7.74 7.98 4.59
C ARG A 231 8.48 8.85 3.60
N PHE A 232 8.16 8.75 2.31
CA PHE A 232 8.72 9.63 1.32
C PHE A 232 8.17 11.05 1.51
N SER A 233 9.06 11.98 1.84
CA SER A 233 8.75 13.40 1.90
C SER A 233 9.91 14.19 1.33
N ILE A 234 9.59 15.21 0.53
CA ILE A 234 10.56 16.18 0.03
C ILE A 234 9.98 17.57 0.23
N ASP A 235 10.80 18.46 0.74
CA ASP A 235 10.46 19.85 0.99
C ASP A 235 11.47 20.73 0.25
N TYR A 236 10.96 21.57 -0.63
CA TYR A 236 11.71 22.63 -1.28
C TYR A 236 11.28 23.94 -0.66
N ASN A 237 12.22 24.57 0.02
CA ASN A 237 12.07 25.90 0.58
C ASN A 237 13.21 26.75 0.06
N TYR A 238 12.87 27.78 -0.70
CA TYR A 238 13.82 28.71 -1.29
C TYR A 238 13.62 30.10 -0.70
N GLN A 239 14.67 30.60 -0.05
CA GLN A 239 14.73 31.95 0.50
C GLN A 239 15.72 32.81 -0.31
N PRO A 240 15.33 33.99 -0.82
CA PRO A 240 16.19 34.83 -1.66
C PRO A 240 17.49 35.28 -0.96
N ASP A 241 17.53 35.38 0.37
CA ASP A 241 18.73 35.73 1.13
C ASP A 241 19.81 34.63 1.15
N SER A 242 19.44 33.36 0.96
CA SER A 242 20.40 32.26 0.82
C SER A 242 21.14 32.28 -0.52
N ARG A 243 20.54 32.89 -1.56
CA ARG A 243 21.12 33.08 -2.90
C ARG A 243 22.42 33.89 -2.90
N LYS A 244 22.61 34.77 -1.92
CA LYS A 244 23.82 35.62 -1.81
C LYS A 244 24.98 34.91 -1.11
N ARG A 245 24.72 33.82 -0.39
CA ARG A 245 25.70 33.13 0.47
C ARG A 245 26.36 31.94 -0.21
N ASP A 246 25.60 31.16 -0.97
CA ASP A 246 26.11 29.99 -1.70
C ASP A 246 26.31 30.34 -3.18
N ASN A 247 27.55 30.54 -3.60
CA ASN A 247 27.94 30.79 -5.00
C ASN A 247 27.80 29.55 -5.91
N ASP A 248 27.04 28.51 -5.51
CA ASP A 248 26.83 27.28 -6.24
C ASP A 248 25.36 27.15 -6.70
N PRO A 249 25.07 27.16 -8.02
CA PRO A 249 23.71 27.06 -8.54
C PRO A 249 23.05 25.70 -8.31
N THR A 250 23.82 24.65 -7.98
CA THR A 250 23.31 23.27 -7.86
C THR A 250 22.77 22.92 -6.48
N THR A 251 23.32 23.49 -5.40
CA THR A 251 22.83 23.32 -4.02
C THR A 251 21.44 23.93 -3.82
N LEU A 252 21.09 24.96 -4.59
CA LEU A 252 19.82 25.71 -4.48
C LEU A 252 18.59 24.97 -5.03
N ARG A 253 18.76 24.04 -5.97
CA ARG A 253 17.65 23.22 -6.54
C ARG A 253 17.44 21.91 -5.80
N ASN A 254 18.32 21.57 -4.87
CA ASN A 254 18.14 20.38 -4.04
C ASN A 254 17.04 20.65 -3.00
N PRO A 255 16.32 19.61 -2.56
CA PRO A 255 15.31 19.78 -1.51
C PRO A 255 15.99 20.27 -0.22
N ALA A 256 15.39 21.29 0.40
CA ALA A 256 15.83 21.86 1.68
C ALA A 256 15.78 20.81 2.80
N SER A 257 14.77 19.94 2.76
CA SER A 257 14.77 18.73 3.56
C SER A 257 14.16 17.57 2.78
N HIS A 258 14.64 16.36 3.08
CA HIS A 258 14.07 15.15 2.47
C HIS A 258 14.11 14.01 3.47
N VAL A 259 13.04 13.22 3.42
CA VAL A 259 12.92 11.95 4.14
C VAL A 259 12.62 10.91 3.10
N TYR A 260 13.61 10.13 2.70
CA TYR A 260 13.40 8.94 1.91
C TYR A 260 14.46 7.90 2.29
N TYR A 261 14.06 6.63 2.27
CA TYR A 261 14.98 5.55 2.63
C TYR A 261 16.02 5.33 1.52
N SER A 262 17.13 4.69 1.89
CA SER A 262 18.11 4.17 0.94
C SER A 262 17.44 3.21 -0.06
N ALA A 263 18.01 3.09 -1.27
CA ALA A 263 17.53 2.18 -2.31
C ALA A 263 17.44 0.72 -1.82
N LYS A 264 18.22 0.33 -0.80
CA LYS A 264 18.13 -0.98 -0.15
C LYS A 264 16.75 -1.26 0.46
N SER A 265 15.96 -0.24 0.78
CA SER A 265 14.60 -0.40 1.29
C SER A 265 13.65 -1.09 0.29
N MET A 266 13.96 -1.04 -1.01
CA MET A 266 13.18 -1.72 -2.06
C MET A 266 13.32 -3.24 -2.01
N LEU A 267 14.36 -3.79 -1.36
CA LEU A 267 14.56 -5.23 -1.22
C LEU A 267 13.40 -5.90 -0.49
N VAL A 268 12.80 -5.20 0.47
CA VAL A 268 11.71 -5.73 1.29
C VAL A 268 10.45 -5.92 0.44
N PRO A 269 9.89 -4.91 -0.25
CA PRO A 269 8.76 -5.13 -1.16
C PRO A 269 9.07 -6.14 -2.29
N ILE A 270 10.31 -6.20 -2.79
CA ILE A 270 10.71 -7.22 -3.78
C ILE A 270 10.59 -8.62 -3.19
N PHE A 271 11.13 -8.85 -1.99
CA PHE A 271 11.03 -10.12 -1.29
C PHE A 271 9.57 -10.50 -1.05
N TYR A 272 8.75 -9.56 -0.58
CA TYR A 272 7.31 -9.78 -0.39
C TYR A 272 6.59 -10.12 -1.69
N THR A 273 6.95 -9.47 -2.80
CA THR A 273 6.40 -9.79 -4.13
C THR A 273 6.72 -11.23 -4.51
N ILE A 274 7.98 -11.66 -4.38
CA ILE A 274 8.41 -13.02 -4.70
C ILE A 274 7.68 -14.02 -3.80
N PHE A 275 7.71 -13.79 -2.49
CA PHE A 275 7.10 -14.69 -1.50
C PHE A 275 5.59 -14.86 -1.71
N TYR A 276 4.83 -13.75 -1.83
CA TYR A 276 3.38 -13.82 -2.01
C TYR A 276 2.98 -14.30 -3.41
N LEU A 277 3.81 -14.08 -4.43
CA LEU A 277 3.55 -14.63 -5.76
C LEU A 277 3.68 -16.15 -5.76
N LEU A 278 4.73 -16.69 -5.13
CA LEU A 278 4.95 -18.13 -4.99
C LEU A 278 3.86 -18.76 -4.11
N LEU A 279 3.59 -18.18 -2.95
CA LEU A 279 2.56 -18.65 -2.02
C LEU A 279 1.16 -18.59 -2.66
N GLY A 280 0.80 -17.46 -3.27
CA GLY A 280 -0.47 -17.28 -3.95
C GLY A 280 -0.65 -18.25 -5.11
N THR A 281 0.40 -18.51 -5.89
CA THR A 281 0.37 -19.52 -6.96
C THR A 281 0.12 -20.91 -6.40
N TYR A 282 0.84 -21.29 -5.34
CA TYR A 282 0.69 -22.58 -4.68
C TYR A 282 -0.73 -22.78 -4.12
N LEU A 283 -1.24 -21.79 -3.39
CA LEU A 283 -2.58 -21.83 -2.80
C LEU A 283 -3.66 -21.85 -3.89
N TYR A 284 -3.54 -21.03 -4.93
CA TYR A 284 -4.53 -20.97 -6.00
C TYR A 284 -4.66 -22.29 -6.75
N VAL A 285 -3.56 -22.97 -7.04
CA VAL A 285 -3.57 -24.29 -7.70
C VAL A 285 -4.38 -25.30 -6.88
N ARG A 286 -4.24 -25.27 -5.55
CA ARG A 286 -4.89 -26.20 -4.62
C ARG A 286 -6.27 -25.74 -4.14
N SER A 287 -6.75 -24.58 -4.58
CA SER A 287 -8.00 -24.02 -4.08
C SER A 287 -9.23 -24.84 -4.53
N PRO A 288 -10.07 -25.34 -3.61
CA PRO A 288 -11.35 -25.95 -3.96
C PRO A 288 -12.34 -24.90 -4.46
N ASN A 289 -13.09 -25.20 -5.51
CA ASN A 289 -14.07 -24.26 -6.10
C ASN A 289 -15.41 -24.26 -5.36
N GLU A 290 -15.74 -25.34 -4.66
CA GLU A 290 -17.03 -25.57 -3.97
C GLU A 290 -17.28 -24.60 -2.81
N ASN A 291 -16.21 -24.02 -2.25
CA ASN A 291 -16.27 -23.10 -1.13
C ASN A 291 -16.20 -21.62 -1.55
N SER A 292 -16.47 -21.33 -2.83
CA SER A 292 -16.67 -19.95 -3.27
C SER A 292 -17.84 -19.32 -2.49
N GLN A 293 -17.77 -18.02 -2.20
CA GLN A 293 -18.68 -17.27 -1.32
C GLN A 293 -18.54 -17.54 0.19
N ARG A 294 -17.71 -18.49 0.65
CA ARG A 294 -17.43 -18.62 2.10
C ARG A 294 -16.33 -17.66 2.54
N ILE A 295 -16.18 -17.43 3.84
CA ILE A 295 -15.07 -16.61 4.37
C ILE A 295 -13.72 -17.23 4.01
N PHE A 296 -13.57 -18.54 4.26
CA PHE A 296 -12.38 -19.31 3.92
C PHE A 296 -12.71 -20.43 2.94
N ILE A 297 -11.80 -20.64 2.00
CA ILE A 297 -11.93 -21.68 0.98
C ILE A 297 -11.42 -23.04 1.47
N PHE A 298 -10.37 -23.06 2.28
CA PHE A 298 -9.72 -24.29 2.71
C PHE A 298 -10.40 -24.88 3.97
N GLN A 299 -11.48 -25.63 3.76
CA GLN A 299 -12.25 -26.26 4.85
C GLN A 299 -11.44 -27.26 5.68
N LYS A 300 -10.50 -27.99 5.04
CA LYS A 300 -9.61 -28.93 5.76
C LYS A 300 -8.72 -28.24 6.80
N HIS A 301 -8.34 -26.98 6.54
CA HIS A 301 -7.46 -26.19 7.41
C HIS A 301 -8.21 -25.07 8.12
N LEU A 302 -9.55 -25.15 8.18
CA LEU A 302 -10.39 -24.10 8.71
C LEU A 302 -10.04 -23.71 10.15
N LYS A 303 -9.80 -24.71 11.00
CA LYS A 303 -9.43 -24.49 12.41
C LYS A 303 -8.15 -23.66 12.53
N ILE A 304 -7.16 -23.91 11.67
CA ILE A 304 -5.88 -23.18 11.66
C ILE A 304 -6.11 -21.74 11.18
N CYS A 305 -6.91 -21.55 10.13
CA CYS A 305 -7.26 -20.21 9.63
C CYS A 305 -8.02 -19.38 10.67
N ILE A 306 -8.98 -19.98 11.38
CA ILE A 306 -9.73 -19.33 12.44
C ILE A 306 -8.77 -18.93 13.57
N TRP A 307 -7.97 -19.88 14.09
CA TRP A 307 -7.01 -19.59 15.17
C TRP A 307 -6.02 -18.49 14.79
N GLY A 308 -5.40 -18.59 13.60
CA GLY A 308 -4.44 -17.59 13.13
C GLY A 308 -5.07 -16.19 12.99
N THR A 309 -6.29 -16.14 12.47
CA THR A 309 -7.03 -14.87 12.33
C THR A 309 -7.42 -14.30 13.69
N THR A 310 -7.90 -15.14 14.61
CA THR A 310 -8.25 -14.73 15.97
C THR A 310 -7.03 -14.15 16.69
N ILE A 311 -5.87 -14.81 16.63
CA ILE A 311 -4.63 -14.29 17.24
C ILE A 311 -4.26 -12.93 16.62
N TYR A 312 -4.33 -12.82 15.29
CA TYR A 312 -4.01 -11.59 14.60
C TYR A 312 -4.92 -10.41 14.99
N PHE A 313 -6.24 -10.59 14.96
CA PHE A 313 -7.19 -9.54 15.33
C PHE A 313 -7.19 -9.24 16.84
N SER A 314 -6.88 -10.23 17.67
CA SER A 314 -6.65 -10.05 19.11
C SER A 314 -5.49 -9.08 19.37
N LEU A 315 -4.33 -9.32 18.74
CA LEU A 315 -3.17 -8.42 18.84
C LEU A 315 -3.48 -7.02 18.27
N LEU A 316 -4.27 -6.95 17.20
CA LEU A 316 -4.72 -5.69 16.61
C LEU A 316 -5.60 -4.87 17.56
N GLY A 317 -6.52 -5.54 18.27
CA GLY A 317 -7.35 -4.91 19.31
C GLY A 317 -6.51 -4.27 20.39
N GLY A 318 -5.47 -4.97 20.86
CA GLY A 318 -4.49 -4.43 21.80
C GLY A 318 -3.73 -3.21 21.26
N TYR A 319 -3.30 -3.26 19.99
CA TYR A 319 -2.56 -2.16 19.34
C TYR A 319 -3.35 -0.85 19.29
N LYS A 320 -4.64 -0.89 18.91
CA LYS A 320 -5.46 0.31 18.67
C LYS A 320 -5.92 1.04 19.94
N ILE A 321 -6.11 0.32 21.05
CA ILE A 321 -6.72 0.87 22.28
C ILE A 321 -5.66 1.19 23.36
N ASN A 322 -4.38 0.94 23.09
CA ASN A 322 -3.27 1.33 23.97
C ASN A 322 -3.03 2.84 24.10
N GLN A 323 -3.91 3.67 23.54
CA GLN A 323 -3.82 5.14 23.61
C GLN A 323 -3.97 5.68 25.05
N PHE A 324 -4.40 4.83 25.99
CA PHE A 324 -4.66 5.18 27.40
C PHE A 324 -3.53 4.77 28.39
N TYR A 325 -2.34 4.35 27.91
CA TYR A 325 -1.14 4.04 28.72
C TYR A 325 -1.40 3.19 29.98
N PHE A 326 -2.39 2.28 29.93
CA PHE A 326 -2.77 1.44 31.07
C PHE A 326 -2.80 -0.02 30.67
N LEU A 327 -1.94 -0.84 31.28
CA LEU A 327 -1.72 -2.24 30.91
C LEU A 327 -3.01 -3.10 30.93
N PRO A 328 -3.93 -2.95 31.91
CA PRO A 328 -5.22 -3.64 31.86
C PRO A 328 -6.07 -3.31 30.63
N ASN A 329 -6.06 -2.08 30.13
CA ASN A 329 -6.83 -1.70 28.93
C ASN A 329 -6.32 -2.42 27.68
N TYR A 330 -5.01 -2.66 27.60
CA TYR A 330 -4.40 -3.46 26.54
C TYR A 330 -4.94 -4.89 26.55
N TYR A 331 -4.94 -5.57 27.70
CA TYR A 331 -5.43 -6.94 27.82
C TYR A 331 -6.93 -7.06 27.60
N ILE A 332 -7.74 -6.14 28.16
CA ILE A 332 -9.19 -6.11 27.93
C ILE A 332 -9.48 -6.02 26.44
N SER A 333 -8.78 -5.14 25.72
CA SER A 333 -8.95 -4.94 24.28
C SER A 333 -8.50 -6.15 23.46
N LEU A 334 -7.38 -6.75 23.85
CA LEU A 334 -6.85 -7.97 23.23
C LEU A 334 -7.85 -9.13 23.38
N PHE A 335 -8.31 -9.41 24.60
CA PHE A 335 -9.27 -10.48 24.85
C PHE A 335 -10.63 -10.21 24.19
N LEU A 336 -11.15 -8.99 24.27
CA LEU A 336 -12.44 -8.62 23.68
C LEU A 336 -12.39 -8.77 22.14
N ALA A 337 -11.36 -8.25 21.48
CA ALA A 337 -11.19 -8.40 20.04
C ALA A 337 -11.01 -9.87 19.63
N GLY A 338 -10.24 -10.65 20.40
CA GLY A 338 -10.07 -12.08 20.18
C GLY A 338 -11.37 -12.87 20.31
N ILE A 339 -12.14 -12.65 21.37
CA ILE A 339 -13.43 -13.32 21.61
C ILE A 339 -14.42 -12.98 20.49
N ILE A 340 -14.58 -11.70 20.16
CA ILE A 340 -15.47 -11.27 19.08
C ILE A 340 -15.06 -11.94 17.77
N THR A 341 -13.78 -11.88 17.41
CA THR A 341 -13.29 -12.47 16.15
C THR A 341 -13.53 -13.97 16.11
N TYR A 342 -13.25 -14.69 17.21
CA TYR A 342 -13.48 -16.13 17.28
C TYR A 342 -14.96 -16.49 17.13
N VAL A 343 -15.86 -15.78 17.83
CA VAL A 343 -17.31 -16.02 17.75
C VAL A 343 -17.84 -15.74 16.35
N VAL A 344 -17.43 -14.59 15.76
CA VAL A 344 -17.83 -14.18 14.41
C VAL A 344 -17.36 -15.21 13.39
N LEU A 345 -16.10 -15.63 13.43
CA LEU A 345 -15.59 -16.64 12.50
C LEU A 345 -16.23 -18.00 12.75
N SER A 346 -16.34 -18.46 14.00
CA SER A 346 -16.94 -19.75 14.33
C SER A 346 -18.38 -19.87 13.82
N ARG A 347 -19.16 -18.77 13.83
CA ARG A 347 -20.54 -18.75 13.31
C ARG A 347 -20.63 -18.48 11.81
N LEU A 348 -19.91 -17.48 11.29
CA LEU A 348 -20.09 -17.02 9.90
C LEU A 348 -19.33 -17.85 8.87
N THR A 349 -18.37 -18.67 9.24
CA THR A 349 -17.56 -19.42 8.27
C THR A 349 -18.36 -20.47 7.49
N ASN A 350 -19.50 -20.90 8.03
CA ASN A 350 -20.44 -21.80 7.34
C ASN A 350 -21.46 -21.07 6.45
N TYR A 351 -21.58 -19.75 6.57
CA TYR A 351 -22.49 -18.96 5.76
C TYR A 351 -21.83 -18.47 4.46
N LYS A 352 -22.64 -18.35 3.41
CA LYS A 352 -22.23 -17.69 2.17
C LYS A 352 -22.26 -16.18 2.39
N VAL A 353 -21.08 -15.59 2.37
CA VAL A 353 -20.85 -14.15 2.38
C VAL A 353 -20.82 -13.69 0.93
N PHE A 354 -21.95 -13.14 0.46
CA PHE A 354 -22.23 -12.56 -0.87
C PHE A 354 -21.25 -12.90 -2.02
#